data_AF-A0A9E3U0N1-F1
#
_entry.id   AF-A0A9E3U0N1-F1
#
_cell.length_a   1.000
_cell.length_b   1.000
_cell.length_c   1.000
_cell.angle_alpha   90.00
_cell.angle_beta   90.00
_cell.angle_gamma   90.00
#
_symmetry.space_group_name_H-M   'P 1'
#
loop_
_entity.id
_entity.type
_entity.pdbx_description
1 polymer ?
#
loop_
_entity_poly.entity_id
_entity_poly.type
_entity_poly.pdbx_seq_one_letter_code
_entity_poly.pdbx_strand_id
1 'polypeptide(L)'
;MSTASISADVEASAAAARERLNEHTLKTVHWHFSDETGSPFWLEKKRELSFDPLTEVKCFDDLKKFPLFEDDWLRGGPIRRWVPKGHAGKPVYVFETGGTTGIPKSRMV
;
A
#
# COMPACT_ATOMS: atom_id res chain seq x y z
N MET A 1 10.33 -15.93 -38.18
CA MET A 1 10.63 -16.14 -36.74
C MET A 1 9.44 -16.86 -36.14
N SER A 2 9.64 -18.06 -35.61
CA SER A 2 8.56 -18.84 -34.97
C SER A 2 8.23 -18.18 -33.63
N THR A 3 7.03 -17.63 -33.49
CA THR A 3 6.52 -17.19 -32.19
C THR A 3 6.29 -18.43 -31.33
N ALA A 4 7.07 -18.58 -30.26
CA ALA A 4 6.80 -19.59 -29.25
C ALA A 4 5.39 -19.33 -28.67
N SER A 5 4.47 -20.27 -28.89
CA SER A 5 3.15 -20.24 -28.25
C SER A 5 3.32 -20.52 -26.76
N ILE A 6 2.69 -19.69 -25.92
CA ILE A 6 2.55 -20.01 -24.50
C ILE A 6 1.62 -21.23 -24.39
N SER A 7 1.89 -22.14 -23.46
CA SER A 7 1.01 -23.29 -23.23
C SER A 7 -0.24 -22.86 -22.47
N ALA A 8 -1.37 -23.54 -22.71
CA ALA A 8 -2.62 -23.26 -22.01
C ALA A 8 -2.49 -23.37 -20.48
N ASP A 9 -1.63 -24.27 -19.98
CA ASP A 9 -1.36 -24.41 -18.54
C ASP A 9 -0.69 -23.17 -17.95
N VAL A 10 0.24 -22.56 -18.70
CA VAL A 10 0.92 -21.32 -18.28
C VAL A 10 -0.07 -20.16 -18.30
N GLU A 11 -0.94 -20.08 -19.30
CA GLU A 11 -1.99 -19.06 -19.38
C GLU A 11 -2.97 -19.18 -18.20
N ALA A 12 -3.44 -20.39 -17.89
CA ALA A 12 -4.33 -20.65 -16.77
C ALA A 12 -3.67 -20.31 -15.42
N SER A 13 -2.39 -20.69 -15.24
CA SER A 13 -1.62 -20.37 -14.03
C SER A 13 -1.43 -18.86 -13.86
N ALA A 14 -1.15 -18.14 -14.94
CA ALA A 14 -1.00 -16.69 -14.93
C ALA A 14 -2.33 -15.98 -14.60
N ALA A 15 -3.45 -16.45 -15.15
CA ALA A 15 -4.78 -15.93 -14.84
C ALA A 15 -5.12 -16.11 -13.35
N ALA A 16 -4.90 -17.30 -12.80
CA ALA A 16 -5.14 -17.58 -11.38
C ALA A 16 -4.22 -16.74 -10.46
N ALA A 17 -2.96 -16.51 -10.87
CA ALA A 17 -2.05 -15.62 -10.13
C ALA A 17 -2.52 -14.16 -10.16
N ARG A 18 -3.05 -13.69 -11.30
CA ARG A 18 -3.63 -12.35 -11.44
C ARG A 18 -4.85 -12.16 -10.53
N GLU A 19 -5.72 -13.16 -10.45
CA GLU A 19 -6.90 -13.11 -9.58
C GLU A 19 -6.49 -12.99 -8.10
N ARG A 20 -5.56 -13.82 -7.63
CA ARG A 20 -5.03 -13.73 -6.26
C ARG A 20 -4.39 -12.38 -5.97
N LEU A 21 -3.66 -11.81 -6.94
CA LEU A 21 -3.07 -10.49 -6.81
C LEU A 21 -4.14 -9.40 -6.66
N ASN A 22 -5.22 -9.48 -7.45
CA ASN A 22 -6.34 -8.54 -7.37
C ASN A 22 -7.06 -8.65 -6.02
N GLU A 23 -7.34 -9.87 -5.57
CA GLU A 23 -7.96 -10.12 -4.26
C GLU A 23 -7.10 -9.57 -3.12
N HIS A 24 -5.79 -9.84 -3.14
CA HIS A 24 -4.87 -9.32 -2.13
C HIS A 24 -4.81 -7.78 -2.17
N THR A 25 -4.78 -7.19 -3.36
CA THR A 25 -4.80 -5.72 -3.51
C THR A 25 -6.02 -5.11 -2.85
N LEU A 26 -7.20 -5.66 -3.12
CA LEU A 26 -8.45 -5.20 -2.52
C LEU A 26 -8.40 -5.28 -0.99
N LYS A 27 -8.01 -6.44 -0.44
CA LYS A 27 -7.90 -6.62 1.02
C LYS A 27 -6.95 -5.60 1.65
N THR A 28 -5.81 -5.35 1.03
CA THR A 28 -4.80 -4.40 1.52
C THR A 28 -5.29 -2.96 1.46
N VAL A 29 -5.92 -2.55 0.36
CA VAL A 29 -6.50 -1.19 0.24
C VAL A 29 -7.61 -0.98 1.27
N HIS A 30 -8.53 -1.94 1.41
CA HIS A 30 -9.57 -1.88 2.43
C HIS A 30 -8.98 -1.80 3.84
N TRP A 31 -7.94 -2.57 4.16
CA TRP A 31 -7.27 -2.50 5.45
C TRP A 31 -6.70 -1.10 5.74
N HIS A 32 -6.05 -0.46 4.78
CA HIS A 32 -5.39 0.83 4.99
C HIS A 32 -6.33 2.05 4.95
N PHE A 33 -7.46 1.96 4.24
CA PHE A 33 -8.34 3.10 3.98
C PHE A 33 -9.72 3.01 4.66
N SER A 34 -10.00 1.94 5.42
CA SER A 34 -11.19 1.84 6.27
C SER A 34 -10.96 2.48 7.64
N ASP A 35 -11.95 3.23 8.14
CA ASP A 35 -11.81 4.01 9.37
C ASP A 35 -11.52 3.18 10.62
N GLU A 36 -11.91 1.90 10.62
CA GLU A 36 -11.72 0.95 11.71
C GLU A 36 -10.28 0.41 11.79
N THR A 37 -9.63 0.20 10.64
CA THR A 37 -8.35 -0.52 10.55
C THR A 37 -7.19 0.36 10.12
N GLY A 38 -7.44 1.41 9.33
CA GLY A 38 -6.44 2.24 8.68
C GLY A 38 -5.52 3.01 9.64
N SER A 39 -4.38 3.47 9.13
CA SER A 39 -3.47 4.33 9.90
C SER A 39 -3.89 5.80 9.81
N PRO A 40 -3.63 6.62 10.84
CA PRO A 40 -3.97 8.04 10.81
C PRO A 40 -3.49 8.75 9.54
N PHE A 41 -2.27 8.45 9.07
CA PHE A 41 -1.71 9.01 7.85
C PHE A 41 -2.55 8.68 6.61
N TRP A 42 -2.88 7.41 6.38
CA TRP A 42 -3.64 7.02 5.19
C TRP A 42 -5.10 7.47 5.23
N LEU A 43 -5.72 7.50 6.42
CA LEU A 43 -7.06 8.04 6.61
C LEU A 43 -7.12 9.55 6.36
N GLU A 44 -6.04 10.28 6.68
CA GLU A 44 -5.89 11.68 6.30
C GLU A 44 -5.69 11.84 4.80
N LYS A 45 -4.76 11.09 4.21
CA LYS A 45 -4.52 11.15 2.76
C LYS A 45 -5.75 10.78 1.94
N LYS A 46 -6.57 9.85 2.40
CA LYS A 46 -7.85 9.49 1.76
C LYS A 46 -8.71 10.72 1.44
N ARG A 47 -8.74 11.71 2.36
CA ARG A 47 -9.55 12.93 2.20
C ARG A 47 -8.99 13.89 1.15
N GLU A 48 -7.72 13.74 0.79
CA GLU A 48 -7.03 14.57 -0.20
C GLU A 48 -7.02 13.95 -1.60
N LEU A 49 -7.35 12.65 -1.72
CA LEU A 49 -7.40 11.97 -3.02
C LEU A 49 -8.57 12.47 -3.86
N SER A 50 -8.37 12.52 -5.18
CA SER A 50 -9.41 12.85 -6.15
C SER A 50 -10.37 11.68 -6.44
N PHE A 51 -10.22 10.56 -5.74
CA PHE A 51 -10.99 9.33 -5.92
C PHE A 51 -11.16 8.61 -4.57
N ASP A 52 -12.20 7.79 -4.42
CA ASP A 52 -12.37 6.97 -3.21
C ASP A 52 -11.69 5.60 -3.39
N PRO A 53 -10.59 5.31 -2.67
CA PRO A 53 -9.87 4.05 -2.81
C PRO A 53 -10.70 2.83 -2.40
N LEU A 54 -11.70 2.97 -1.54
CA LEU A 54 -12.56 1.84 -1.14
C LEU A 54 -13.55 1.42 -2.23
N THR A 55 -13.94 2.35 -3.10
CA THR A 55 -14.92 2.07 -4.14
C THR A 55 -14.31 2.00 -5.53
N GLU A 56 -13.17 2.62 -5.78
CA GLU A 56 -12.61 2.77 -7.13
C GLU A 56 -11.39 1.90 -7.39
N VAL A 57 -10.77 1.29 -6.37
CA VAL A 57 -9.77 0.23 -6.58
C VAL A 57 -10.49 -1.11 -6.70
N LYS A 58 -10.31 -1.79 -7.83
CA LYS A 58 -10.91 -3.11 -8.14
C LYS A 58 -9.87 -4.17 -8.47
N CYS A 59 -8.68 -3.77 -8.91
CA CYS A 59 -7.59 -4.68 -9.22
C CYS A 59 -6.23 -4.03 -8.94
N PHE A 60 -5.15 -4.78 -9.15
CA PHE A 60 -3.79 -4.28 -8.99
C PHE A 60 -3.47 -3.09 -9.90
N ASP A 61 -4.01 -3.06 -11.12
CA ASP A 61 -3.73 -1.98 -12.06
C ASP A 61 -4.31 -0.63 -11.61
N ASP A 62 -5.38 -0.62 -10.82
CA ASP A 62 -5.96 0.60 -10.27
C ASP A 62 -5.05 1.29 -9.25
N LEU A 63 -3.99 0.63 -8.75
CA LEU A 63 -3.01 1.29 -7.89
C LEU A 63 -2.30 2.46 -8.59
N LYS A 64 -2.32 2.49 -9.93
CA LYS A 64 -1.82 3.62 -10.73
C LYS A 64 -2.64 4.91 -10.56
N LYS A 65 -3.82 4.85 -9.96
CA LYS A 65 -4.64 6.02 -9.61
C LYS A 65 -4.04 6.82 -8.44
N PHE A 66 -3.28 6.16 -7.57
CA PHE A 66 -2.63 6.86 -6.47
C PHE A 66 -1.54 7.80 -7.01
N PRO A 67 -1.42 9.01 -6.45
CA PRO A 67 -0.29 9.89 -6.76
C PRO A 67 1.03 9.27 -6.30
N LEU A 68 2.14 9.88 -6.72
CA LEU A 68 3.46 9.48 -6.23
C LEU A 68 3.53 9.61 -4.70
N PHE A 69 4.24 8.67 -4.09
CA PHE A 69 4.53 8.72 -2.67
C PHE A 69 5.70 9.69 -2.44
N GLU A 70 5.48 10.73 -1.65
CA GLU A 70 6.54 11.68 -1.33
C GLU A 70 7.43 11.15 -0.22
N ASP A 71 8.69 10.94 -0.55
CA ASP A 71 9.71 10.36 0.33
C ASP A 71 9.89 11.19 1.62
N ASP A 72 9.76 12.51 1.52
CA ASP A 72 9.86 13.41 2.66
C ASP A 72 8.74 13.25 3.69
N TRP A 73 7.62 12.59 3.33
CA TRP A 73 6.58 12.25 4.30
C TRP A 73 7.11 11.33 5.41
N LEU A 74 8.15 10.53 5.14
CA LEU A 74 8.77 9.64 6.12
C LEU A 74 9.68 10.36 7.12
N ARG A 75 10.00 11.64 6.88
CA ARG A 75 10.89 12.41 7.76
C ARG A 75 10.11 13.11 8.86
N GLY A 76 10.56 12.91 10.10
CA GLY A 76 10.01 13.57 11.27
C GLY A 76 8.54 13.20 11.58
N GLY A 77 7.95 13.97 12.49
CA GLY A 77 6.60 13.74 13.01
C GLY A 77 6.49 12.50 13.92
N PRO A 78 5.33 12.29 14.54
CA PRO A 78 5.12 11.15 15.43
C PRO A 78 5.00 9.84 14.64
N ILE A 79 5.81 8.83 14.95
CA ILE A 79 5.74 7.51 14.30
C ILE A 79 4.34 6.87 14.41
N ARG A 80 3.59 7.21 15.46
CA ARG A 80 2.22 6.72 15.70
C ARG A 80 1.25 7.01 14.54
N ARG A 81 1.50 8.01 13.70
CA ARG A 81 0.66 8.29 12.52
C ARG A 81 0.68 7.16 11.48
N TRP A 82 1.74 6.34 11.50
CA TRP A 82 1.89 5.19 10.62
C TRP A 82 1.26 3.92 11.19
N VAL A 83 0.79 3.92 12.45
CA VAL A 83 0.22 2.75 13.11
C VAL A 83 -1.24 2.55 12.70
N PRO A 84 -1.59 1.45 11.99
CA PRO A 84 -2.98 1.11 11.70
C PRO A 84 -3.76 0.96 13.00
N LYS A 85 -4.98 1.49 13.06
CA LYS A 85 -5.87 1.32 14.22
C LYS A 85 -6.14 -0.17 14.51
N GLY A 86 -6.17 -1.01 13.49
CA GLY A 86 -6.28 -2.47 13.64
C GLY A 86 -5.07 -3.12 14.34
N HIS A 87 -4.00 -2.35 14.60
CA HIS A 87 -2.83 -2.76 15.38
C HIS A 87 -2.61 -1.88 16.62
N ALA A 88 -3.60 -1.08 17.02
CA ALA A 88 -3.50 -0.25 18.23
C ALA A 88 -3.18 -1.11 19.46
N GLY A 89 -2.26 -0.62 20.30
CA GLY A 89 -1.81 -1.31 21.52
C GLY A 89 -0.83 -2.46 21.31
N LYS A 90 -0.54 -2.85 20.06
CA LYS A 90 0.53 -3.81 19.77
C LYS A 90 1.90 -3.12 19.80
N PRO A 91 2.97 -3.83 20.21
CA PRO A 91 4.33 -3.31 20.06
C PRO A 91 4.63 -3.07 18.58
N VAL A 92 5.39 -2.01 18.30
CA VAL A 92 5.80 -1.64 16.95
C VAL A 92 7.31 -1.38 16.95
N TYR A 93 7.97 -1.75 15.86
CA TYR A 93 9.39 -1.48 15.67
C TYR A 93 9.57 -0.27 14.75
N VAL A 94 10.60 0.52 15.02
CA VAL A 94 10.95 1.68 14.19
C VAL A 94 12.29 1.43 13.55
N PHE A 95 12.33 1.56 12.22
CA PHE A 95 13.55 1.50 11.44
C PHE A 95 13.79 2.86 10.82
N GLU A 96 15.03 3.32 10.91
CA GLU A 96 15.45 4.59 10.36
C GLU A 96 16.47 4.40 9.24
N THR A 97 16.40 5.25 8.23
CA THR A 97 17.34 5.25 7.12
C THR A 97 17.86 6.66 6.83
N GLY A 98 19.15 6.77 6.51
CA GLY A 98 19.85 8.04 6.30
C GLY A 98 20.02 8.85 7.59
N GLY A 99 20.08 10.17 7.47
CA GLY A 99 20.10 11.09 8.61
C GLY A 99 21.46 11.65 9.01
N THR A 100 22.54 11.31 8.28
CA THR A 100 23.90 11.82 8.58
C THR A 100 23.97 13.35 8.58
N THR A 101 23.18 14.02 7.73
CA THR A 101 23.17 15.48 7.54
C THR A 101 21.79 16.11 7.70
N GLY A 102 20.78 15.37 8.18
CA GLY A 102 19.40 15.86 8.28
C GLY A 102 18.47 14.91 9.01
N ILE A 103 17.16 15.22 9.01
CA ILE A 103 16.16 14.40 9.71
C ILE A 103 16.09 13.02 9.02
N PRO A 104 16.27 11.89 9.73
CA PRO A 104 16.18 10.57 9.13
C PRO A 104 14.76 10.26 8.65
N LYS A 105 14.64 9.24 7.80
CA LYS A 105 13.34 8.69 7.41
C LYS A 105 13.00 7.56 8.35
N SER A 106 11.85 7.64 9.01
CA SER A 106 11.41 6.64 9.98
C SER A 106 10.22 5.87 9.42
N ARG A 107 10.30 4.54 9.48
CA ARG A 107 9.22 3.62 9.07
C ARG A 107 8.90 2.64 10.19
N MET A 108 7.63 2.28 10.29
CA MET A 108 7.14 1.33 11.27
C MET A 108 7.03 -0.08 10.65
N VAL A 109 7.38 -1.10 11.44
CA VAL A 109 7.30 -2.52 11.10
C VAL A 109 6.64 -3.29 12.24
#